data_AF-A0AAU7VN73-F1
#
_entry.id   AF-A0AAU7VN73-F1
#
_cell.length_a   1.000
_cell.length_b   1.000
_cell.length_c   1.000
_cell.angle_alpha   90.00
_cell.angle_beta   90.00
_cell.angle_gamma   90.00
#
_symmetry.space_group_name_H-M   'P 1'
#
loop_
_entity.id
_entity.type
_entity.pdbx_description
1 polymer ?
#
loop_
_entity_poly.entity_id
_entity_poly.type
_entity_poly.pdbx_seq_one_letter_code
_entity_poly.pdbx_strand_id
1 'polypeptide(L)'
;MAIKERRVDEYVKENKEFFSQPIVKKFFESDPEHSKLLHEALKAEAFDTTCKESIELNKRFTRFFLKYRLVSYIATLSHRYSQYFDKEKRKFKKRYQLSLNKPAGDNEKDLHVIDLIESENLDMLDKVLDKTDCLTELIADEVLFNAIYKLTQKQRKVLYLVIIENMKVKEVAEHFNDSP
;
A
#
# COMPACT_ATOMS: atom_id res chain seq x y z
N MET A 1 6.30 -74.28 -11.58
CA MET A 1 6.91 -73.28 -12.48
C MET A 1 6.64 -71.88 -11.93
N ALA A 2 7.51 -71.41 -11.04
CA ALA A 2 7.35 -70.20 -10.24
C ALA A 2 8.39 -69.13 -10.65
N ILE A 3 8.26 -68.59 -11.87
CA ILE A 3 9.25 -67.64 -12.43
C ILE A 3 8.69 -66.20 -12.53
N LYS A 4 7.42 -65.95 -12.18
CA LYS A 4 6.72 -64.71 -12.59
C LYS A 4 6.63 -63.55 -11.59
N GLU A 5 7.10 -63.69 -10.35
CA GLU A 5 7.06 -62.61 -9.33
C GLU A 5 8.43 -62.03 -8.95
N ARG A 6 9.55 -62.59 -9.43
CA ARG A 6 10.89 -62.20 -8.97
C ARG A 6 11.41 -60.83 -9.46
N ARG A 7 10.92 -60.29 -10.59
CA ARG A 7 11.61 -59.18 -11.29
C ARG A 7 11.46 -57.77 -10.69
N VAL A 8 10.32 -57.41 -10.10
CA VAL A 8 10.09 -56.01 -9.67
C VAL A 8 10.80 -55.70 -8.36
N ASP A 9 10.69 -56.58 -7.38
CA ASP A 9 11.35 -56.37 -6.08
C ASP A 9 12.88 -56.43 -6.21
N GLU A 10 13.40 -57.26 -7.12
CA GLU A 10 14.81 -57.28 -7.49
C GLU A 10 15.21 -55.96 -8.15
N TYR A 11 14.46 -55.47 -9.14
CA TYR A 11 14.71 -54.18 -9.80
C TYR A 11 14.68 -52.98 -8.83
N VAL A 12 13.72 -52.96 -7.90
CA VAL A 12 13.62 -51.95 -6.84
C VAL A 12 14.79 -52.06 -5.86
N LYS A 13 15.25 -53.29 -5.55
CA LYS A 13 16.42 -53.52 -4.69
C LYS A 13 17.73 -53.13 -5.35
N GLU A 14 17.86 -53.30 -6.66
CA GLU A 14 19.03 -52.85 -7.43
C GLU A 14 19.08 -51.33 -7.53
N ASN A 15 17.91 -50.68 -7.67
CA ASN A 15 17.79 -49.23 -7.83
C ASN A 15 17.32 -48.52 -6.55
N LYS A 16 17.74 -49.01 -5.37
CA LYS A 16 17.27 -48.51 -4.06
C LYS A 16 17.39 -47.00 -3.90
N GLU A 17 18.49 -46.40 -4.36
CA GLU A 17 18.69 -44.96 -4.22
C GLU A 17 17.61 -44.15 -4.93
N PHE A 18 17.21 -44.56 -6.13
CA PHE A 18 16.14 -43.91 -6.89
C PHE A 18 14.78 -44.08 -6.22
N PHE A 19 14.41 -45.31 -5.85
CA PHE A 19 13.13 -45.59 -5.17
C PHE A 19 13.09 -45.07 -3.73
N SER A 20 14.24 -44.72 -3.14
CA SER A 20 14.29 -44.07 -1.82
C SER A 20 13.81 -42.61 -1.86
N GLN A 21 13.84 -41.97 -3.03
CA GLN A 21 13.47 -40.57 -3.18
C GLN A 21 12.00 -40.35 -2.80
N PRO A 22 11.68 -39.34 -1.97
CA PRO A 22 10.32 -39.09 -1.49
C PRO A 22 9.29 -38.91 -2.61
N ILE A 23 9.71 -38.31 -3.73
CA ILE A 23 8.82 -38.06 -4.88
C ILE A 23 8.46 -39.36 -5.61
N VAL A 24 9.42 -40.29 -5.71
CA VAL A 24 9.22 -41.59 -6.36
C VAL A 24 8.34 -42.47 -5.48
N LYS A 25 8.56 -42.48 -4.16
CA LYS A 25 7.66 -43.17 -3.20
C LYS A 25 6.22 -42.68 -3.30
N LYS A 26 6.03 -41.37 -3.21
CA LYS A 26 4.70 -40.76 -3.33
C LYS A 26 4.03 -41.05 -4.67
N PHE A 27 4.81 -41.16 -5.74
CA PHE A 27 4.27 -41.52 -7.06
C PHE A 27 3.67 -42.94 -7.06
N PHE A 28 4.39 -43.94 -6.55
CA PHE A 28 3.88 -45.32 -6.47
C PHE A 28 2.79 -45.50 -5.38
N GLU A 29 2.82 -44.71 -4.31
CA GLU A 29 1.76 -44.67 -3.29
C GLU A 29 0.46 -44.01 -3.81
N SER A 30 0.56 -43.11 -4.79
CA SER A 30 -0.59 -42.34 -5.26
C SER A 30 -1.58 -43.13 -6.11
N ASP A 31 -1.10 -44.12 -6.87
CA ASP A 31 -1.94 -44.94 -7.74
C ASP A 31 -1.34 -46.35 -7.87
N PRO A 32 -2.07 -47.41 -7.47
CA PRO A 32 -1.61 -48.80 -7.62
C PRO A 32 -1.37 -49.21 -9.09
N GLU A 33 -1.98 -48.52 -10.07
CA GLU A 33 -1.75 -48.77 -11.49
C GLU A 33 -0.32 -48.43 -11.92
N HIS A 34 0.37 -47.51 -11.23
CA HIS A 34 1.78 -47.21 -11.52
C HIS A 34 2.69 -48.42 -11.28
N SER A 35 2.42 -49.19 -10.23
CA SER A 35 3.16 -50.42 -9.92
C SER A 35 2.85 -51.52 -10.94
N LYS A 36 1.62 -51.59 -11.43
CA LYS A 36 1.24 -52.54 -12.49
C LYS A 36 1.94 -52.21 -13.81
N LEU A 37 1.95 -50.93 -14.22
CA LEU A 37 2.66 -50.47 -15.41
C LEU A 37 4.17 -50.74 -15.34
N LEU A 38 4.79 -50.55 -14.17
CA LEU A 38 6.20 -50.90 -13.96
C LEU A 38 6.43 -52.40 -14.15
N HIS A 39 5.57 -53.24 -13.59
CA HIS A 39 5.65 -54.68 -13.73
C HIS A 39 5.44 -55.16 -15.18
N GLU A 40 4.52 -54.52 -15.92
CA GLU A 40 4.29 -54.79 -17.35
C GLU A 40 5.47 -54.35 -18.22
N ALA A 41 6.04 -53.18 -17.95
CA ALA A 41 7.24 -52.69 -18.63
C ALA A 41 8.47 -53.61 -18.39
N LEU A 42 8.60 -54.21 -17.21
CA LEU A 42 9.68 -55.16 -16.89
C LEU A 42 9.45 -56.58 -17.44
N LYS A 43 8.20 -56.90 -17.83
CA LYS A 43 7.84 -58.17 -18.48
C LYS A 43 8.11 -58.16 -19.98
N ALA A 44 7.96 -57.01 -20.62
CA ALA A 44 8.44 -56.85 -21.99
C ALA A 44 9.96 -57.06 -21.98
N GLU A 45 10.43 -58.20 -22.50
CA GLU A 45 11.84 -58.62 -22.43
C GLU A 45 12.80 -57.69 -23.18
N ALA A 46 12.27 -56.68 -23.88
CA ALA A 46 13.03 -55.54 -24.32
C ALA A 46 12.92 -54.46 -23.24
N PHE A 47 14.00 -54.21 -22.50
CA PHE A 47 14.24 -52.94 -21.79
C PHE A 47 14.41 -51.83 -22.84
N ASP A 48 13.38 -51.67 -23.66
CA ASP A 48 13.32 -50.70 -24.72
C ASP A 48 12.47 -49.57 -24.18
N THR A 49 13.11 -48.41 -24.02
CA THR A 49 12.49 -47.13 -23.65
C THR A 49 11.34 -46.76 -24.60
N THR A 50 11.20 -47.48 -25.72
CA THR A 50 10.17 -47.32 -26.74
C THR A 50 8.91 -48.16 -26.49
N CYS A 51 8.89 -49.03 -25.47
CA CYS A 51 7.71 -49.83 -25.13
C CYS A 51 6.57 -48.93 -24.61
N LYS A 52 5.31 -49.23 -24.98
CA LYS A 52 4.14 -48.37 -24.71
C LYS A 52 3.95 -48.13 -23.21
N GLU A 53 4.17 -49.16 -22.42
CA GLU A 53 4.02 -49.19 -20.97
C GLU A 53 5.07 -48.30 -20.29
N SER A 54 6.31 -48.32 -20.80
CA SER A 54 7.40 -47.46 -20.32
C SER A 54 7.15 -45.98 -20.66
N ILE A 55 6.69 -45.70 -21.89
CA ILE A 55 6.32 -44.34 -22.32
C ILE A 55 5.18 -43.79 -21.46
N GLU A 56 4.15 -44.61 -21.21
CA GLU A 56 3.00 -44.21 -20.39
C GLU A 56 3.39 -44.01 -18.92
N LEU A 57 4.21 -44.89 -18.35
CA LEU A 57 4.74 -44.73 -17.00
C LEU A 57 5.54 -43.43 -16.87
N ASN A 58 6.43 -43.14 -17.82
CA ASN A 58 7.22 -41.91 -17.83
C ASN A 58 6.35 -40.67 -17.99
N LYS A 59 5.33 -40.72 -18.84
CA LYS A 59 4.35 -39.63 -19.02
C LYS A 59 3.57 -39.36 -17.73
N ARG A 60 3.12 -40.41 -17.03
CA ARG A 60 2.43 -40.28 -15.73
C ARG A 60 3.36 -39.70 -14.67
N PHE A 61 4.59 -40.19 -14.59
CA PHE A 61 5.59 -39.68 -13.65
C PHE A 61 5.91 -38.21 -13.90
N THR A 62 6.12 -37.83 -15.17
CA THR A 62 6.39 -36.45 -15.58
C THR A 62 5.25 -35.53 -15.17
N ARG A 63 3.99 -35.93 -15.40
CA ARG A 63 2.82 -35.16 -14.99
C ARG A 63 2.74 -35.01 -13.47
N PHE A 64 2.96 -36.09 -12.74
CA PHE A 64 2.97 -36.08 -11.27
C PHE A 64 4.05 -35.16 -10.71
N PHE A 65 5.28 -35.31 -11.22
CA PHE A 65 6.43 -34.49 -10.84
C PHE A 65 6.19 -33.00 -11.11
N LEU A 66 5.68 -32.66 -12.30
CA LEU A 66 5.36 -31.28 -12.66
C LEU A 66 4.30 -30.69 -11.76
N LYS A 67 3.23 -31.44 -11.45
CA LYS A 67 2.18 -31.00 -10.52
C LYS A 67 2.75 -30.74 -9.14
N TYR A 68 3.56 -31.65 -8.61
CA TYR A 68 4.19 -31.49 -7.31
C TYR A 68 5.12 -30.26 -7.26
N ARG A 69 5.94 -30.09 -8.30
CA ARG A 69 6.87 -28.96 -8.42
C ARG A 69 6.12 -27.64 -8.54
N LEU A 70 5.03 -27.60 -9.32
CA LEU A 70 4.20 -26.42 -9.48
C LEU A 70 3.56 -25.99 -8.15
N VAL A 71 2.96 -26.93 -7.42
CA VAL A 71 2.35 -26.64 -6.11
C VAL A 71 3.41 -26.14 -5.12
N SER A 72 4.57 -26.80 -5.05
CA SER A 72 5.67 -26.40 -4.17
C SER A 72 6.19 -25.00 -4.51
N TYR A 73 6.30 -24.70 -5.81
CA TYR A 73 6.71 -23.39 -6.31
C TYR A 73 5.71 -22.30 -5.96
N ILE A 74 4.42 -22.53 -6.22
CA ILE A 74 3.34 -21.58 -5.90
C ILE A 74 3.28 -21.32 -4.39
N ALA A 75 3.38 -22.36 -3.56
CA ALA A 75 3.40 -22.21 -2.11
C ALA A 75 4.59 -21.34 -1.64
N THR A 76 5.78 -21.61 -2.18
CA THR A 76 6.98 -20.82 -1.87
C THR A 76 6.84 -19.37 -2.32
N LEU A 77 6.33 -19.16 -3.53
CA LEU A 77 6.13 -17.84 -4.11
C LEU A 77 5.09 -17.04 -3.33
N SER A 78 3.95 -17.66 -3.02
CA SER A 78 2.88 -17.06 -2.21
C SER A 78 3.41 -16.63 -0.85
N HIS A 79 4.12 -17.51 -0.14
CA HIS A 79 4.70 -17.18 1.17
C HIS A 79 5.66 -15.99 1.10
N ARG A 80 6.59 -16.00 0.13
CA ARG A 80 7.54 -14.89 -0.07
C ARG A 80 6.80 -13.60 -0.42
N TYR A 81 5.86 -13.66 -1.35
CA TYR A 81 5.11 -12.49 -1.79
C TYR A 81 4.32 -11.85 -0.65
N SER A 82 3.64 -12.65 0.17
CA SER A 82 2.95 -12.18 1.37
C SER A 82 3.90 -11.46 2.33
N GLN A 83 5.09 -12.01 2.57
CA GLN A 83 6.10 -11.33 3.41
C GLN A 83 6.57 -10.00 2.80
N TYR A 84 6.82 -9.95 1.49
CA TYR A 84 7.25 -8.72 0.81
C TYR A 84 6.17 -7.65 0.86
N PHE A 85 4.91 -8.03 0.58
CA PHE A 85 3.77 -7.13 0.65
C PHE A 85 3.62 -6.51 2.04
N ASP A 86 3.67 -7.34 3.09
CA ASP A 86 3.56 -6.87 4.47
C ASP A 86 4.72 -5.94 4.85
N LYS A 87 5.95 -6.25 4.42
CA LYS A 87 7.12 -5.41 4.64
C LYS A 87 6.96 -4.04 3.98
N GLU A 88 6.54 -3.99 2.72
CA GLU A 88 6.33 -2.73 2.00
C GLU A 88 5.18 -1.92 2.61
N LYS A 89 4.07 -2.57 2.98
CA LYS A 89 2.96 -1.89 3.67
C LYS A 89 3.38 -1.30 5.02
N ARG A 90 4.14 -2.04 5.82
CA ARG A 90 4.68 -1.54 7.10
C ARG A 90 5.66 -0.39 6.90
N LYS A 91 6.53 -0.49 5.90
CA LYS A 91 7.50 0.56 5.54
C LYS A 91 6.80 1.82 5.08
N PHE A 92 5.76 1.71 4.26
CA PHE A 92 4.90 2.81 3.86
C PHE A 92 4.27 3.48 5.10
N LYS A 93 3.59 2.71 5.95
CA LYS A 93 2.99 3.23 7.20
C LYS A 93 4.01 3.91 8.12
N LYS A 94 5.24 3.36 8.21
CA LYS A 94 6.32 3.96 9.02
C LYS A 94 6.83 5.28 8.45
N ARG A 95 6.88 5.43 7.13
CA ARG A 95 7.30 6.67 6.45
C ARG A 95 6.21 7.74 6.45
N TYR A 96 4.95 7.33 6.27
CA TYR A 96 3.80 8.21 6.17
C TYR A 96 2.90 8.06 7.41
N GLN A 97 3.42 8.50 8.57
CA GLN A 97 2.70 8.43 9.86
C GLN A 97 1.63 9.51 10.00
N LEU A 98 1.79 10.62 9.28
CA LEU A 98 0.83 11.73 9.28
C LEU A 98 -0.25 11.43 8.23
N SER A 99 -1.42 10.96 8.69
CA SER A 99 -2.64 11.07 7.90
C SER A 99 -3.27 12.41 8.23
N LEU A 100 -3.44 13.28 7.24
CA LEU A 100 -4.06 14.59 7.44
C LEU A 100 -5.55 14.48 7.81
N ASN A 101 -6.19 13.36 7.42
CA ASN A 101 -7.59 13.06 7.74
C ASN A 101 -7.76 12.33 9.08
N LYS A 102 -6.73 12.32 9.94
CA LYS A 102 -6.89 11.79 11.31
C LYS A 102 -7.52 12.87 12.21
N PRO A 103 -8.31 12.51 13.22
CA PRO A 103 -8.83 13.49 14.18
C PRO A 103 -7.68 14.21 14.89
N ALA A 104 -7.88 15.49 15.18
CA ALA A 104 -6.90 16.36 15.82
C ALA A 104 -6.65 16.00 17.30
N GLY A 105 -7.65 15.44 17.97
CA GLY A 105 -7.58 14.98 19.36
C GLY A 105 -8.51 13.81 19.66
N ASP A 106 -8.32 13.16 20.81
CA ASP A 106 -9.06 11.94 21.20
C ASP A 106 -10.58 12.17 21.36
N ASN A 107 -11.02 13.42 21.57
CA ASN A 107 -12.42 13.78 21.77
C ASN A 107 -13.03 14.60 20.62
N GLU A 108 -12.24 14.93 19.60
CA GLU A 108 -12.68 15.79 18.48
C GLU A 108 -12.84 14.93 17.22
N LYS A 109 -14.03 14.33 17.06
CA LYS A 109 -14.34 13.52 15.88
C LYS A 109 -14.51 14.34 14.60
N ASP A 110 -14.87 15.60 14.74
CA ASP A 110 -15.22 16.49 13.63
C ASP A 110 -14.06 17.42 13.22
N LEU A 111 -12.97 17.45 13.98
CA LEU A 111 -11.79 18.26 13.68
C LEU A 111 -10.66 17.34 13.18
N HIS A 112 -10.21 17.51 11.95
CA HIS A 112 -9.11 16.75 11.37
C HIS A 112 -7.79 17.54 11.40
N VAL A 113 -6.66 16.84 11.36
CA VAL A 113 -5.32 17.48 11.33
C VAL A 113 -5.13 18.40 10.12
N ILE A 114 -5.84 18.15 9.02
CA ILE A 114 -5.84 19.03 7.86
C ILE A 114 -6.44 20.41 8.15
N ASP A 115 -7.42 20.49 9.06
CA ASP A 115 -8.14 21.72 9.39
C ASP A 115 -7.29 22.66 10.27
N LEU A 116 -6.25 22.11 10.91
CA LEU A 116 -5.26 22.86 11.69
C LEU A 116 -4.16 23.49 10.83
N ILE A 117 -4.09 23.16 9.54
CA ILE A 117 -3.07 23.70 8.63
C ILE A 117 -3.59 24.99 8.04
N GLU A 118 -3.02 26.11 8.48
CA GLU A 118 -3.32 27.42 7.91
C GLU A 118 -2.89 27.48 6.43
N SER A 119 -3.77 27.99 5.59
CA SER A 119 -3.48 28.27 4.18
C SER A 119 -2.59 29.51 4.09
N GLU A 120 -1.39 29.40 3.52
CA GLU A 120 -0.56 30.57 3.17
C GLU A 120 -1.26 31.48 2.12
N ASN A 121 -2.26 30.94 1.41
CA ASN A 121 -3.14 31.76 0.59
C ASN A 121 -4.19 32.39 1.51
N LEU A 122 -3.84 33.54 2.10
CA LEU A 122 -4.80 34.48 2.68
C LEU A 122 -5.98 34.64 1.72
N ASP A 123 -7.18 34.64 2.28
CA ASP A 123 -8.41 34.83 1.51
C ASP A 123 -8.34 36.18 0.80
N MET A 124 -9.02 36.34 -0.33
CA MET A 124 -8.96 37.60 -1.12
C MET A 124 -9.27 38.83 -0.26
N LEU A 125 -10.13 38.67 0.74
CA LEU A 125 -10.50 39.72 1.69
C LEU A 125 -9.33 40.11 2.61
N ASP A 126 -8.60 39.14 3.14
CA ASP A 126 -7.45 39.40 4.03
C ASP A 126 -6.28 40.01 3.25
N LYS A 127 -6.08 39.61 2.00
CA LYS A 127 -5.08 40.23 1.10
C LYS A 127 -5.40 41.67 0.73
N VAL A 128 -6.68 42.04 0.70
CA VAL A 128 -7.12 43.43 0.48
C VAL A 128 -6.91 44.22 1.76
N LEU A 129 -7.35 43.70 2.91
CA LEU A 129 -7.19 44.34 4.21
C LEU A 129 -5.71 44.63 4.56
N ASP A 130 -4.80 43.67 4.35
CA ASP A 130 -3.36 43.84 4.63
C ASP A 130 -2.67 44.85 3.70
N LYS A 131 -3.25 45.16 2.54
CA LYS A 131 -2.62 46.03 1.52
C LYS A 131 -3.18 47.45 1.49
N THR A 132 -4.36 47.67 2.07
CA THR A 132 -5.02 48.96 2.01
C THR A 132 -4.89 49.69 3.34
N ASP A 133 -3.90 50.57 3.45
CA ASP A 133 -3.84 51.65 4.46
C ASP A 133 -5.03 52.65 4.36
N CYS A 134 -5.94 52.41 3.40
CA CYS A 134 -7.00 53.33 3.01
C CYS A 134 -8.37 52.74 3.30
N LEU A 135 -8.94 53.17 4.42
CA LEU A 135 -10.36 53.03 4.81
C LEU A 135 -11.34 53.35 3.65
N THR A 136 -10.92 54.21 2.72
CA THR A 136 -11.70 54.64 1.55
C THR A 136 -12.00 53.51 0.56
N GLU A 137 -11.18 52.46 0.51
CA GLU A 137 -11.39 51.33 -0.41
C GLU A 137 -12.40 50.30 0.14
N LEU A 138 -12.70 50.38 1.44
CA LEU A 138 -13.63 49.49 2.14
C LEU A 138 -15.06 50.04 2.23
N ILE A 139 -15.29 51.27 1.77
CA ILE A 139 -16.58 51.96 1.92
C ILE A 139 -17.34 51.93 0.59
N ALA A 140 -18.43 51.17 0.55
CA ALA A 140 -19.32 51.09 -0.60
C ALA A 140 -20.35 52.25 -0.67
N ASP A 141 -20.58 52.95 0.45
CA ASP A 141 -21.57 54.03 0.54
C ASP A 141 -20.95 55.38 0.10
N GLU A 142 -21.53 56.01 -0.92
CA GLU A 142 -21.03 57.27 -1.49
C GLU A 142 -21.09 58.46 -0.52
N VAL A 143 -22.05 58.49 0.40
CA VAL A 143 -22.18 59.58 1.38
C VAL A 143 -21.08 59.45 2.42
N LEU A 144 -20.84 58.22 2.90
CA LEU A 144 -19.79 57.92 3.87
C LEU A 144 -18.40 58.11 3.27
N PHE A 145 -18.20 57.70 2.01
CA PHE A 145 -16.97 57.92 1.26
C PHE A 145 -16.63 59.41 1.17
N ASN A 146 -17.61 60.23 0.78
CA ASN A 146 -17.43 61.69 0.67
C ASN A 146 -17.16 62.36 2.02
N ALA A 147 -17.76 61.87 3.11
CA ALA A 147 -17.50 62.36 4.46
C ALA A 147 -16.06 62.04 4.91
N ILE A 148 -15.60 60.81 4.66
CA ILE A 148 -14.25 60.36 5.05
C ILE A 148 -13.17 61.00 4.18
N TYR A 149 -13.45 61.28 2.91
CA TYR A 149 -12.53 61.99 2.03
C TYR A 149 -12.24 63.42 2.51
N LYS A 150 -13.22 64.09 3.13
CA LYS A 150 -13.07 65.45 3.70
C LYS A 150 -12.22 65.50 4.97
N LEU A 151 -11.97 64.37 5.63
CA LEU A 151 -11.15 64.31 6.83
C LEU A 151 -9.67 64.50 6.52
N THR A 152 -8.91 65.02 7.49
CA THR A 152 -7.45 65.11 7.38
C THR A 152 -6.81 63.72 7.40
N GLN A 153 -5.60 63.58 6.85
CA GLN A 153 -4.88 62.29 6.84
C GLN A 153 -4.75 61.68 8.23
N LYS A 154 -4.51 62.50 9.26
CA LYS A 154 -4.41 62.06 10.65
C LYS A 154 -5.74 61.49 11.16
N GLN A 155 -6.86 62.17 10.91
CA GLN A 155 -8.19 61.71 11.31
C GLN A 155 -8.60 60.42 10.62
N ARG A 156 -8.28 60.27 9.32
CA ARG A 156 -8.53 59.01 8.60
C ARG A 156 -7.73 57.84 9.18
N LYS A 157 -6.46 58.09 9.51
CA LYS A 157 -5.60 57.06 10.11
C LYS A 157 -6.05 56.67 11.52
N VAL A 158 -6.50 57.63 12.33
CA VAL A 158 -7.12 57.34 13.64
C VAL A 158 -8.37 56.48 13.47
N LEU A 159 -9.25 56.79 12.50
CA LEU A 159 -10.42 55.97 12.23
C LEU A 159 -10.04 54.54 11.79
N TYR A 160 -9.00 54.39 10.97
CA TYR A 160 -8.52 53.07 10.56
C TYR A 160 -8.07 52.25 11.76
N LEU A 161 -7.25 52.82 12.64
CA LEU A 161 -6.73 52.15 13.83
C LEU A 161 -7.84 51.78 14.83
N VAL A 162 -8.88 52.61 14.95
CA VAL A 162 -9.98 52.33 15.89
C VAL A 162 -10.98 51.31 15.32
N ILE A 163 -11.29 51.38 14.03
CA ILE A 163 -12.37 50.58 13.43
C ILE A 163 -11.85 49.24 12.88
N ILE A 164 -10.71 49.26 12.19
CA ILE A 164 -10.13 48.06 11.54
C ILE A 164 -9.21 47.32 12.51
N GLU A 165 -8.25 48.02 13.10
CA GLU A 165 -7.29 47.42 14.05
C GLU A 165 -7.85 47.30 15.49
N ASN A 166 -9.06 47.83 15.73
CA ASN A 166 -9.78 47.76 17.01
C ASN A 166 -8.98 48.28 18.22
N MET A 167 -8.08 49.24 17.99
CA MET A 167 -7.23 49.84 19.03
C MET A 167 -8.04 50.77 19.95
N LYS A 168 -7.66 50.80 21.23
CA LYS A 168 -8.25 51.76 22.19
C LYS A 168 -7.72 53.16 21.92
N VAL A 169 -8.54 54.18 22.20
CA VAL A 169 -8.15 55.60 22.03
C VAL A 169 -6.82 55.94 22.71
N LYS A 170 -6.54 55.33 23.87
CA LYS A 170 -5.27 55.48 24.59
C LYS A 170 -4.07 54.95 23.80
N GLU A 171 -4.22 53.77 23.18
CA GLU A 171 -3.19 53.11 22.38
C GLU A 171 -2.95 53.88 21.08
N VAL A 172 -4.00 54.48 20.51
CA VAL A 172 -3.89 55.36 19.34
C VAL A 172 -3.19 56.68 19.69
N ALA A 173 -3.48 57.27 20.85
CA ALA A 173 -2.82 58.48 21.33
C ALA A 173 -1.31 58.26 21.57
N GLU A 174 -0.97 57.12 22.19
CA GLU A 174 0.43 56.67 22.33
C GLU A 174 1.10 56.46 20.96
N HIS A 175 0.40 55.85 19.99
CA HIS A 175 0.92 55.66 18.63
C HIS A 175 1.24 56.98 17.91
N PHE A 176 0.50 58.06 18.20
CA PHE A 176 0.75 59.39 17.63
C PHE A 176 1.61 60.31 18.52
N ASN A 177 2.07 59.84 19.69
CA ASN A 177 2.72 60.67 20.72
C ASN A 177 1.91 61.91 21.12
N ASP A 178 0.58 61.79 21.16
CA ASP A 178 -0.34 62.83 21.59
C ASP A 178 -1.01 62.47 22.93
N SER A 179 -1.67 63.45 23.56
CA SER A 179 -2.50 63.19 24.73
C SER A 179 -3.82 62.48 24.33
N PRO A 180 -4.32 61.52 25.13
CA PRO A 180 -5.60 60.84 24.91
C PRO A 180 -6.83 61.75 24.86
#